data_AF-A0A917ABG4-F1
#
_entry.id   AF-A0A917ABG4-F1
#
_cell.length_a   1.000
_cell.length_b   1.000
_cell.length_c   1.000
_cell.angle_alpha   90.00
_cell.angle_beta   90.00
_cell.angle_gamma   90.00
#
_symmetry.space_group_name_H-M   'P 1'
#
loop_
_entity.id
_entity.type
_entity.pdbx_description
1 polymer ?
#
loop_
_entity_poly.entity_id
_entity_poly.type
_entity_poly.pdbx_seq_one_letter_code
_entity_poly.pdbx_strand_id
1 'polypeptide(L)'
;MTQHISKTNRFKKFTRDEDGAMTVWSIFLCMGTLLTAGVAIDVNNAVQSEVQLQGAADAAGHAALYHLYKTGQTEATKKAIEVAQLNMPKSLYGDVLISTDVEYGTWDFGTRTFNTGGTTNKSVRVTTQRADARSNAMATFLLGLVGYDTLELQATSVWSMDGGFCPPRSPGKSRGEGFFSLGAVDMQSANSYEDGFCIHGEQGVKVSTKNIFTDAHVSMAEYLNLQGPGDDTEKKPGDYLEVYDYNTDLDKAHFEQSYHDSLTAYFNTMEAKITAFAANPTATSDLIPDSLKINTAKGTNGVIDFSVANGKGKNGELLIPVVTTEESLDPDTTKVRLVKNAINIVTCTKGSNTIQLDKNTKVSDLVLLTNCDVKFLEGSSFENGSLITTSTTKNTSISAPNGTSIGSTGYCGTNGGNSDGRETFMMSMGDITFASDFEAYGLNLMSLGTIHKIAANANGLGGINVMAKGNIDVTSQSDFGFCGEGAPEVDIEPFFRMVG
;
A
#
# COMPACT_ATOMS: atom_id res chain seq x y z
N MET A 1 -53.90 -87.21 51.94
CA MET A 1 -53.12 -87.73 50.80
C MET A 1 -52.27 -86.59 50.28
N THR A 2 -51.05 -86.48 50.79
CA THR A 2 -50.24 -85.25 50.74
C THR A 2 -49.23 -85.38 49.60
N GLN A 3 -49.41 -84.63 48.51
CA GLN A 3 -48.48 -84.64 47.37
C GLN A 3 -47.25 -83.76 47.66
N HIS A 4 -46.09 -84.41 47.73
CA HIS A 4 -44.78 -83.75 47.70
C HIS A 4 -44.51 -83.19 46.30
N ILE A 5 -44.66 -81.87 46.13
CA ILE A 5 -44.22 -81.16 44.93
C ILE A 5 -42.69 -81.04 44.98
N SER A 6 -42.02 -81.75 44.07
CA SER A 6 -40.56 -81.81 43.92
C SER A 6 -39.96 -80.44 43.57
N LYS A 7 -39.13 -79.89 44.47
CA LYS A 7 -38.33 -78.66 44.27
C LYS A 7 -37.36 -78.77 43.07
N THR A 8 -37.00 -79.98 42.66
CA THR A 8 -36.00 -80.26 41.62
C THR A 8 -36.47 -79.91 40.20
N ASN A 9 -37.79 -79.93 39.96
CA ASN A 9 -38.35 -79.58 38.64
C ASN A 9 -38.45 -78.06 38.39
N ARG A 10 -38.49 -77.22 39.44
CA ARG A 10 -38.50 -75.76 39.28
C ARG A 10 -37.13 -75.20 38.91
N PHE A 11 -36.05 -75.75 39.46
CA PHE A 11 -34.68 -75.31 39.14
C PHE A 11 -34.29 -75.63 37.69
N LYS A 12 -34.62 -76.83 37.19
CA LYS A 12 -34.39 -77.20 35.79
C LYS A 12 -35.20 -76.36 34.79
N LYS A 13 -36.37 -75.87 35.22
CA LYS A 13 -37.23 -75.01 34.39
C LYS A 13 -36.69 -73.57 34.33
N PHE A 14 -36.15 -73.06 35.45
CA PHE A 14 -35.47 -71.76 35.51
C PHE A 14 -34.15 -71.72 34.71
N THR A 15 -33.35 -72.79 34.73
CA THR A 15 -32.10 -72.85 33.94
C THR A 15 -32.30 -73.09 32.44
N ARG A 16 -33.54 -73.40 32.01
CA ARG A 16 -33.95 -73.51 30.60
C ARG A 16 -34.84 -72.35 30.17
N ASP A 17 -35.01 -71.36 31.04
CA ASP A 17 -35.86 -70.20 30.78
C ASP A 17 -35.07 -69.18 29.96
N GLU A 18 -35.37 -69.10 28.67
CA GLU A 18 -34.71 -68.20 27.71
C GLU A 18 -35.39 -66.81 27.64
N ASP A 19 -36.48 -66.60 28.39
CA ASP A 19 -37.25 -65.35 28.40
C ASP A 19 -36.39 -64.14 28.83
N GLY A 20 -35.30 -64.37 29.58
CA GLY A 20 -34.33 -63.34 29.98
C GLY A 20 -33.29 -62.99 28.90
N ALA A 21 -33.07 -63.82 27.88
CA ALA A 21 -32.04 -63.58 26.86
C ALA A 21 -32.32 -62.32 26.04
N MET A 22 -33.60 -62.03 25.78
CA MET A 22 -34.02 -60.79 25.12
C MET A 22 -33.68 -59.54 25.93
N THR A 23 -33.69 -59.61 27.26
CA THR A 23 -33.33 -58.47 28.12
C THR A 23 -31.84 -58.15 28.07
N VAL A 24 -30.99 -59.18 28.07
CA VAL A 24 -29.54 -59.04 27.94
C VAL A 24 -29.18 -58.49 26.57
N TRP A 25 -29.75 -59.06 25.50
CA TRP A 25 -29.57 -58.58 24.13
C TRP A 25 -30.04 -57.13 23.95
N SER A 26 -31.16 -56.76 24.57
CA SER A 26 -31.68 -55.38 24.52
C SER A 26 -30.75 -54.39 25.21
N ILE A 27 -30.09 -54.77 26.31
CA ILE A 27 -29.10 -53.92 26.98
C ILE A 27 -27.87 -53.72 26.07
N PHE A 28 -27.36 -54.78 25.45
CA PHE A 28 -26.23 -54.68 24.53
C PHE A 28 -26.56 -53.83 23.28
N LEU A 29 -27.74 -54.02 22.68
CA LEU A 29 -28.18 -53.18 21.57
C LEU A 29 -28.39 -51.73 21.98
N CYS A 30 -29.00 -51.48 23.14
CA CYS A 30 -29.22 -50.12 23.65
C CYS A 30 -27.89 -49.41 23.90
N MET A 31 -26.92 -50.07 24.53
CA MET A 31 -25.57 -49.51 24.67
C MET A 31 -24.93 -49.29 23.30
N GLY A 32 -25.04 -50.25 22.38
CA GLY A 32 -24.52 -50.12 21.02
C GLY A 32 -25.08 -48.89 20.28
N THR A 33 -26.39 -48.64 20.36
CA THR A 33 -27.02 -47.47 19.72
C THR A 33 -26.69 -46.16 20.44
N LEU A 34 -26.58 -46.17 21.77
CA LEU A 34 -26.16 -44.99 22.53
C LEU A 34 -24.72 -44.59 22.23
N LEU A 35 -23.82 -45.57 22.00
CA LEU A 35 -22.44 -45.29 21.63
C LEU A 35 -22.32 -44.69 20.24
N THR A 36 -23.04 -45.23 19.25
CA THR A 36 -23.03 -44.67 17.90
C THR A 36 -23.70 -43.28 17.85
N ALA A 37 -24.80 -43.09 18.59
CA ALA A 37 -25.40 -41.78 18.78
C ALA A 37 -24.47 -40.80 19.51
N GLY A 38 -23.71 -41.30 20.49
CA GLY A 38 -22.75 -40.50 21.24
C GLY A 38 -21.62 -39.97 20.39
N VAL A 39 -21.02 -40.82 19.55
CA VAL A 39 -20.04 -40.36 18.56
C VAL A 39 -20.64 -39.27 17.68
N ALA A 40 -21.85 -39.46 17.17
CA ALA A 40 -22.48 -38.47 16.30
C ALA A 40 -22.76 -37.12 17.00
N ILE A 41 -23.29 -37.14 18.23
CA ILE A 41 -23.65 -35.94 18.98
C ILE A 41 -22.39 -35.20 19.46
N ASP A 42 -21.44 -35.92 20.04
CA ASP A 42 -20.21 -35.33 20.60
C ASP A 42 -19.31 -34.79 19.50
N VAL A 43 -19.18 -35.48 18.35
CA VAL A 43 -18.44 -34.96 17.19
C VAL A 43 -19.12 -33.72 16.62
N ASN A 44 -20.45 -33.68 16.54
CA ASN A 44 -21.15 -32.49 16.07
C ASN A 44 -20.93 -31.29 17.00
N ASN A 45 -20.92 -31.50 18.32
CA ASN A 45 -20.59 -30.46 19.29
C ASN A 45 -19.12 -30.02 19.20
N ALA A 46 -18.20 -30.97 18.97
CA ALA A 46 -16.78 -30.73 18.70
C ALA A 46 -16.59 -29.77 17.51
N VAL A 47 -17.16 -30.13 16.36
CA VAL A 47 -17.10 -29.32 15.14
C VAL A 47 -17.71 -27.93 15.34
N GLN A 48 -18.86 -27.84 16.03
CA GLN A 48 -19.47 -26.54 16.31
C GLN A 48 -18.58 -25.64 17.17
N SER A 49 -17.96 -26.22 18.20
CA SER A 49 -17.06 -25.47 19.09
C SER A 49 -15.75 -25.09 18.39
N GLU A 50 -15.26 -25.92 17.47
CA GLU A 50 -14.09 -25.61 16.64
C GLU A 50 -14.36 -24.40 15.72
N VAL A 51 -15.55 -24.32 15.11
CA VAL A 51 -15.94 -23.14 14.32
C VAL A 51 -16.01 -21.87 15.18
N GLN A 52 -16.50 -21.97 16.42
CA GLN A 52 -16.48 -20.84 17.35
C GLN A 52 -15.05 -20.41 17.72
N LEU A 53 -14.16 -21.39 17.95
CA LEU A 53 -12.76 -21.13 18.22
C LEU A 53 -12.08 -20.47 17.01
N GLN A 54 -12.34 -20.94 15.79
CA GLN A 54 -11.81 -20.32 14.59
C GLN A 54 -12.27 -18.86 14.44
N GLY A 55 -13.57 -18.59 14.64
CA GLY A 55 -14.08 -17.20 14.58
C GLY A 55 -13.43 -16.29 15.63
N ALA A 56 -13.18 -16.81 16.85
CA ALA A 56 -12.46 -16.08 17.87
C ALA A 56 -10.98 -15.86 17.51
N ALA A 57 -10.31 -16.87 16.93
CA ALA A 57 -8.93 -16.78 16.46
C ALA A 57 -8.78 -15.75 15.33
N ASP A 58 -9.70 -15.74 14.37
CA ASP A 58 -9.70 -14.82 13.23
C ASP A 58 -9.89 -13.37 13.67
N ALA A 59 -10.88 -13.12 14.55
CA ALA A 59 -11.12 -11.79 15.09
C ALA A 59 -9.95 -11.30 15.96
N ALA A 60 -9.41 -12.17 16.82
CA ALA A 60 -8.26 -11.85 17.66
C ALA A 60 -6.99 -11.62 16.84
N GLY A 61 -6.77 -12.40 15.78
CA GLY A 61 -5.64 -12.27 14.86
C GLY A 61 -5.65 -10.94 14.10
N HIS A 62 -6.81 -10.53 13.57
CA HIS A 62 -6.98 -9.21 12.97
C HIS A 62 -6.63 -8.11 13.98
N ALA A 63 -7.25 -8.13 15.16
CA ALA A 63 -7.03 -7.12 16.18
C ALA A 63 -5.56 -7.04 16.62
N ALA A 64 -4.91 -8.19 16.78
CA ALA A 64 -3.49 -8.27 17.11
C ALA A 64 -2.63 -7.58 16.04
N LEU A 65 -2.87 -7.89 14.76
CA LEU A 65 -2.07 -7.35 13.67
C LEU A 65 -2.31 -5.85 13.45
N TYR A 66 -3.56 -5.39 13.57
CA TYR A 66 -3.89 -3.96 13.51
C TYR A 66 -3.17 -3.15 14.59
N HIS A 67 -3.23 -3.62 15.83
CA HIS A 67 -2.57 -2.96 16.96
C HIS A 67 -1.04 -3.14 16.94
N LEU A 68 -0.53 -4.20 16.30
CA LEU A 68 0.91 -4.35 16.07
C LEU A 68 1.42 -3.21 15.19
N TYR A 69 0.70 -2.91 14.11
CA TYR A 69 1.03 -1.80 13.21
C TYR A 69 0.91 -0.43 13.90
N LYS A 70 -0.19 -0.17 14.61
CA LYS A 70 -0.46 1.16 15.19
C LYS A 70 0.31 1.46 16.48
N THR A 71 0.51 0.47 17.33
CA THR A 71 0.94 0.67 18.74
C THR A 71 2.05 -0.25 19.21
N GLY A 72 2.42 -1.27 18.43
CA GLY A 72 3.44 -2.26 18.78
C GLY A 72 2.90 -3.49 19.54
N GLN A 73 3.80 -4.43 19.85
CA GLN A 73 3.46 -5.80 20.29
C GLN A 73 2.69 -5.88 21.62
N THR A 74 3.04 -5.06 22.61
CA THR A 74 2.45 -5.16 23.95
C THR A 74 0.95 -4.88 23.93
N GLU A 75 0.53 -3.80 23.26
CA GLU A 75 -0.90 -3.47 23.13
C GLU A 75 -1.61 -4.43 22.16
N ALA A 76 -0.92 -4.91 21.14
CA ALA A 76 -1.45 -5.92 20.22
C ALA A 76 -1.90 -7.21 20.93
N THR A 77 -1.06 -7.77 21.80
CA THR A 77 -1.41 -9.00 22.54
C THR A 77 -2.60 -8.77 23.46
N LYS A 78 -2.64 -7.63 24.16
CA LYS A 78 -3.75 -7.28 25.06
C LYS A 78 -5.07 -7.17 24.31
N LYS A 79 -5.06 -6.50 23.14
CA LYS A 79 -6.25 -6.33 22.29
C LYS A 79 -6.71 -7.63 21.65
N ALA A 80 -5.78 -8.52 21.26
CA ALA A 80 -6.11 -9.86 20.79
C ALA A 80 -6.91 -10.64 21.84
N ILE A 81 -6.46 -10.63 23.10
CA ILE A 81 -7.14 -11.31 24.22
C ILE A 81 -8.50 -10.68 24.50
N GLU A 82 -8.61 -9.36 24.47
CA GLU A 82 -9.87 -8.65 24.65
C GLU A 82 -10.90 -9.05 23.58
N VAL A 83 -10.48 -9.10 22.31
CA VAL A 83 -11.36 -9.50 21.19
C VAL A 83 -11.71 -10.99 21.25
N ALA A 84 -10.78 -11.85 21.65
CA ALA A 84 -11.09 -13.26 21.89
C ALA A 84 -12.15 -13.42 23.00
N GLN A 85 -12.08 -12.64 24.08
CA GLN A 85 -13.06 -12.66 25.17
C GLN A 85 -14.43 -12.10 24.78
N LEU A 86 -14.49 -11.18 23.81
CA LEU A 86 -15.77 -10.71 23.26
C LEU A 86 -16.48 -11.80 22.44
N ASN A 87 -15.72 -12.63 21.72
CA ASN A 87 -16.28 -13.72 20.92
C ASN A 87 -16.56 -14.98 21.76
N MET A 88 -15.66 -15.32 22.69
CA MET A 88 -15.80 -16.45 23.62
C MET A 88 -15.53 -15.99 25.05
N PRO A 89 -16.57 -15.55 25.79
CA PRO A 89 -16.42 -15.03 27.14
C PRO A 89 -15.82 -16.06 28.10
N LYS A 90 -14.84 -15.60 28.90
CA LYS A 90 -14.17 -16.41 29.92
C LYS A 90 -15.12 -17.07 30.92
N SER A 91 -16.24 -16.42 31.23
CA SER A 91 -17.26 -16.96 32.15
C SER A 91 -17.93 -18.24 31.66
N LEU A 92 -17.94 -18.47 30.34
CA LEU A 92 -18.59 -19.62 29.71
C LEU A 92 -17.58 -20.64 29.17
N TYR A 93 -16.46 -20.16 28.61
CA TYR A 93 -15.51 -21.00 27.87
C TYR A 93 -14.11 -21.07 28.50
N GLY A 94 -13.89 -20.45 29.66
CA GLY A 94 -12.58 -20.35 30.29
C GLY A 94 -11.59 -19.51 29.47
N ASP A 95 -10.29 -19.67 29.74
CA ASP A 95 -9.23 -18.93 29.04
C ASP A 95 -8.95 -19.54 27.66
N VAL A 96 -9.71 -19.11 26.66
CA VAL A 96 -9.57 -19.57 25.26
C VAL A 96 -8.29 -19.07 24.60
N LEU A 97 -7.83 -17.86 24.95
CA LEU A 97 -6.61 -17.25 24.43
C LEU A 97 -5.81 -16.60 25.56
N ILE A 98 -4.51 -16.89 25.63
CA ILE A 98 -3.56 -16.27 26.57
C ILE A 98 -2.40 -15.64 25.80
N SER A 99 -1.57 -14.85 26.49
CA SER A 99 -0.48 -14.09 25.85
C SER A 99 0.55 -14.96 25.10
N THR A 100 0.79 -16.19 25.54
CA THR A 100 1.75 -17.11 24.88
C THR A 100 1.23 -17.68 23.57
N ASP A 101 -0.06 -17.55 23.30
CA ASP A 101 -0.68 -18.05 22.06
C ASP A 101 -0.65 -17.02 20.92
N VAL A 102 -0.20 -15.81 21.22
CA VAL A 102 -0.05 -14.73 20.26
C VAL A 102 1.43 -14.65 19.91
N GLU A 103 1.77 -15.19 18.76
CA GLU A 103 3.14 -15.26 18.27
C GLU A 103 3.35 -14.26 17.13
N TYR A 104 4.48 -13.56 17.15
CA TYR A 104 4.85 -12.56 16.15
C TYR A 104 5.97 -13.09 15.25
N GLY A 105 5.90 -12.76 13.96
CA GLY A 105 6.89 -13.23 13.00
C GLY A 105 6.68 -12.71 11.59
N THR A 106 7.11 -13.51 10.62
CA THR A 106 6.93 -13.27 9.19
C THR A 106 6.28 -14.47 8.52
N TRP A 107 5.43 -14.20 7.54
CA TRP A 107 4.82 -15.20 6.69
C TRP A 107 5.55 -15.31 5.36
N ASP A 108 5.94 -16.53 4.98
CA ASP A 108 6.47 -16.82 3.66
C ASP A 108 5.32 -17.29 2.74
N PHE A 109 5.01 -16.49 1.72
CA PHE A 109 3.93 -16.77 0.76
C PHE A 109 4.25 -17.91 -0.20
N GLY A 110 5.53 -18.18 -0.49
CA GLY A 110 5.94 -19.27 -1.38
C GLY A 110 5.86 -20.62 -0.69
N THR A 111 6.35 -20.70 0.56
CA THR A 111 6.34 -21.95 1.35
C THR A 111 5.10 -22.12 2.21
N ARG A 112 4.28 -21.08 2.40
CA ARG A 112 3.11 -21.03 3.30
C ARG A 112 3.47 -21.41 4.73
N THR A 113 4.58 -20.86 5.22
CA THR A 113 5.09 -21.12 6.56
C THR A 113 5.18 -19.85 7.40
N PHE A 114 4.84 -19.97 8.68
CA PHE A 114 5.01 -18.91 9.66
C PHE A 114 6.35 -19.08 10.39
N ASN A 115 7.20 -18.07 10.30
CA ASN A 115 8.52 -18.05 10.92
C ASN A 115 8.54 -17.10 12.12
N THR A 116 8.74 -17.66 13.31
CA THR A 116 8.84 -16.89 14.57
C THR A 116 10.21 -16.22 14.70
N GLY A 117 10.25 -14.95 15.12
CA GLY A 117 11.49 -14.33 15.62
C GLY A 117 12.41 -13.66 14.58
N GLY A 118 11.88 -12.73 13.79
CA GLY A 118 12.67 -11.85 12.90
C GLY A 118 12.89 -10.43 13.45
N THR A 119 13.73 -9.64 12.78
CA THR A 119 13.90 -8.19 13.05
C THR A 119 12.69 -7.37 12.62
N THR A 120 11.83 -7.92 11.76
CA THR A 120 10.56 -7.32 11.33
C THR A 120 9.43 -8.28 11.67
N ASN A 121 8.44 -7.81 12.43
CA ASN A 121 7.25 -8.59 12.74
C ASN A 121 6.10 -8.04 11.90
N LYS A 122 5.83 -8.71 10.78
CA LYS A 122 4.76 -8.35 9.83
C LYS A 122 3.60 -9.34 9.86
N SER A 123 3.66 -10.36 10.70
CA SER A 123 2.64 -11.38 10.77
C SER A 123 2.39 -11.77 12.23
N VAL A 124 1.15 -12.15 12.53
CA VAL A 124 0.72 -12.64 13.83
C VAL A 124 0.07 -14.00 13.64
N ARG A 125 0.47 -14.99 14.43
CA ARG A 125 -0.22 -16.25 14.59
C ARG A 125 -0.94 -16.25 15.93
N VAL A 126 -2.24 -16.53 15.89
CA VAL A 126 -3.09 -16.63 17.08
C VAL A 126 -3.63 -18.05 17.17
N THR A 127 -3.38 -18.71 18.31
CA THR A 127 -3.86 -20.08 18.56
C THR A 127 -4.85 -20.10 19.72
N THR A 128 -6.14 -20.23 19.41
CA THR A 128 -7.17 -20.42 20.43
C THR A 128 -7.29 -21.89 20.81
N GLN A 129 -7.53 -22.18 22.09
CA GLN A 129 -7.67 -23.56 22.51
C GLN A 129 -8.58 -23.79 23.72
N ARG A 130 -9.22 -24.95 23.70
CA ARG A 130 -9.96 -25.56 24.79
C ARG A 130 -9.29 -26.88 25.15
N ALA A 131 -8.56 -26.90 26.25
CA ALA A 131 -7.72 -28.03 26.63
C ALA A 131 -7.84 -28.32 28.13
N ASP A 132 -7.56 -29.56 28.53
CA ASP A 132 -7.60 -29.94 29.95
C ASP A 132 -6.50 -29.20 30.73
N ALA A 133 -5.36 -28.95 30.08
CA ALA A 133 -4.28 -28.11 30.60
C ALA A 133 -4.72 -26.68 30.98
N ARG A 134 -5.83 -26.19 30.38
CA ARG A 134 -6.42 -24.88 30.66
C ARG A 134 -7.69 -24.95 31.50
N SER A 135 -8.06 -26.15 31.94
CA SER A 135 -9.31 -26.40 32.68
C SER A 135 -10.55 -25.88 31.92
N ASN A 136 -10.51 -25.91 30.59
CA ASN A 136 -11.60 -25.41 29.72
C ASN A 136 -11.93 -26.34 28.55
N ALA A 137 -11.50 -27.61 28.61
CA ALA A 137 -11.83 -28.64 27.65
C ALA A 137 -13.35 -28.77 27.47
N MET A 138 -13.76 -29.33 26.33
CA MET A 138 -15.16 -29.61 26.10
C MET A 138 -15.56 -30.92 26.79
N ALA A 139 -16.52 -30.86 27.71
CA ALA A 139 -17.13 -32.06 28.24
C ALA A 139 -17.91 -32.80 27.15
N THR A 140 -17.74 -34.11 27.07
CA THR A 140 -18.57 -34.96 26.22
C THR A 140 -19.89 -35.28 26.92
N PHE A 141 -20.90 -35.62 26.13
CA PHE A 141 -22.21 -36.03 26.62
C PHE A 141 -22.27 -37.55 26.78
N LEU A 142 -22.26 -38.28 25.67
CA LEU A 142 -22.52 -39.73 25.66
C LEU A 142 -21.21 -40.53 25.62
N LEU A 143 -20.14 -39.98 25.05
CA LEU A 143 -18.80 -40.56 25.10
C LEU A 143 -18.24 -40.66 26.54
N GLY A 144 -18.69 -39.80 27.46
CA GLY A 144 -18.35 -39.92 28.88
C GLY A 144 -18.80 -41.25 29.50
N LEU A 145 -19.86 -41.87 28.96
CA LEU A 145 -20.33 -43.20 29.43
C LEU A 145 -19.32 -44.33 29.16
N VAL A 146 -18.37 -44.11 28.25
CA VAL A 146 -17.27 -45.04 27.93
C VAL A 146 -15.90 -44.53 28.35
N GLY A 147 -15.85 -43.51 29.22
CA GLY A 147 -14.62 -43.01 29.82
C GLY A 147 -13.86 -41.97 28.99
N TYR A 148 -14.50 -41.37 27.98
CA TYR A 148 -13.97 -40.21 27.26
C TYR A 148 -14.72 -38.98 27.73
N ASP A 149 -14.34 -38.40 28.86
CA ASP A 149 -15.08 -37.31 29.52
C ASP A 149 -14.88 -35.94 28.87
N THR A 150 -13.76 -35.74 28.16
CA THR A 150 -13.38 -34.46 27.55
C THR A 150 -12.85 -34.61 26.13
N LEU A 151 -13.01 -33.55 25.34
CA LEU A 151 -12.38 -33.35 24.04
C LEU A 151 -11.60 -32.04 24.05
N GLU A 152 -10.37 -32.10 23.56
CA GLU A 152 -9.51 -30.94 23.37
C GLU A 152 -9.67 -30.40 21.94
N LEU A 153 -9.75 -29.08 21.80
CA LEU A 153 -9.88 -28.40 20.53
C LEU A 153 -8.89 -27.25 20.43
N GLN A 154 -8.39 -27.02 19.23
CA GLN A 154 -7.49 -25.92 18.92
C GLN A 154 -7.83 -25.37 17.54
N ALA A 155 -7.81 -24.04 17.41
CA ALA A 155 -7.96 -23.36 16.12
C ALA A 155 -6.86 -22.29 16.01
N THR A 156 -6.26 -22.20 14.82
CA THR A 156 -5.17 -21.27 14.55
C THR A 156 -5.58 -20.34 13.41
N SER A 157 -5.20 -19.07 13.54
CA SER A 157 -5.38 -18.06 12.51
C SER A 157 -4.07 -17.29 12.33
N VAL A 158 -3.62 -17.16 11.09
CA VAL A 158 -2.43 -16.39 10.75
C VAL A 158 -2.85 -15.18 9.94
N TRP A 159 -2.49 -14.02 10.46
CA TRP A 159 -2.68 -12.74 9.80
C TRP A 159 -1.32 -12.19 9.39
N SER A 160 -1.24 -11.66 8.18
CA SER A 160 -0.05 -10.99 7.67
C SER A 160 -0.41 -9.61 7.14
N MET A 161 0.44 -8.63 7.46
CA MET A 161 0.42 -7.32 6.84
C MET A 161 1.48 -7.31 5.75
N ASP A 162 1.06 -6.97 4.54
CA ASP A 162 2.00 -6.71 3.45
C ASP A 162 2.21 -5.21 3.28
N GLY A 163 3.30 -4.81 2.62
CA GLY A 163 3.45 -3.40 2.22
C GLY A 163 2.17 -2.97 1.50
N GLY A 164 1.57 -1.83 1.91
CA GLY A 164 0.34 -1.30 1.30
C GLY A 164 0.46 -1.17 -0.23
N PHE A 165 -0.59 -0.72 -0.92
CA PHE A 165 -0.78 -0.67 -2.39
C PHE A 165 0.45 -0.93 -3.29
N CYS A 166 1.56 -0.24 -3.03
CA CYS A 166 2.84 -0.42 -3.67
C CYS A 166 3.92 -1.00 -2.73
N PRO A 167 4.06 -2.34 -2.64
CA PRO A 167 5.09 -2.96 -1.80
C PRO A 167 6.50 -2.66 -2.35
N PRO A 168 7.53 -2.57 -1.49
CA PRO A 168 8.90 -2.45 -1.96
C PRO A 168 9.36 -3.74 -2.63
N ARG A 169 9.98 -3.64 -3.82
CA ARG A 169 10.52 -4.81 -4.55
C ARG A 169 11.75 -5.44 -3.85
N SER A 170 12.30 -4.81 -2.82
CA SER A 170 13.45 -5.32 -2.06
C SER A 170 13.35 -5.04 -0.56
N PRO A 171 13.75 -5.99 0.32
CA PRO A 171 13.74 -5.78 1.78
C PRO A 171 14.59 -4.57 2.18
N GLY A 172 14.01 -3.64 2.95
CA GLY A 172 14.72 -2.46 3.47
C GLY A 172 14.86 -1.29 2.49
N LYS A 173 14.06 -1.26 1.42
CA LYS A 173 14.01 -0.18 0.42
C LYS A 173 12.65 0.53 0.43
N SER A 174 12.64 1.77 -0.11
CA SER A 174 11.44 2.59 -0.30
C SER A 174 10.36 1.87 -1.15
N ARG A 175 9.11 2.32 -1.00
CA ARG A 175 7.93 1.73 -1.69
C ARG A 175 8.08 1.81 -3.22
N GLY A 176 7.29 0.99 -3.92
CA GLY A 176 7.34 0.93 -5.37
C GLY A 176 6.96 2.25 -6.05
N GLU A 177 7.39 2.38 -7.30
CA GLU A 177 7.14 3.52 -8.18
C GLU A 177 5.70 3.47 -8.74
N GLY A 178 5.10 4.62 -8.98
CA GLY A 178 3.70 4.65 -9.38
C GLY A 178 3.04 6.01 -9.51
N PHE A 179 1.76 5.97 -9.87
CA PHE A 179 0.85 7.10 -9.94
C PHE A 179 -0.14 7.04 -8.78
N PHE A 180 -0.19 8.10 -7.98
CA PHE A 180 -1.07 8.20 -6.83
C PHE A 180 -1.86 9.50 -6.87
N SER A 181 -3.17 9.39 -6.96
CA SER A 181 -4.06 10.51 -7.19
C SER A 181 -5.20 10.49 -6.17
N LEU A 182 -5.46 11.64 -5.53
CA LEU A 182 -6.75 11.86 -4.83
C LEU A 182 -7.90 12.11 -5.82
N GLY A 183 -7.56 12.50 -7.05
CA GLY A 183 -8.49 12.55 -8.17
C GLY A 183 -8.57 11.22 -8.90
N ALA A 184 -8.87 11.28 -10.18
CA ALA A 184 -8.82 10.13 -11.07
C ALA A 184 -7.44 10.01 -11.75
N VAL A 185 -7.07 8.81 -12.15
CA VAL A 185 -5.96 8.56 -13.08
C VAL A 185 -6.56 8.22 -14.45
N ASP A 186 -6.38 9.09 -15.44
CA ASP A 186 -6.86 8.89 -16.82
C ASP A 186 -5.70 8.41 -17.70
N MET A 187 -5.82 7.19 -18.21
CA MET A 187 -4.81 6.54 -19.05
C MET A 187 -5.38 6.33 -20.45
N GLN A 188 -4.67 6.89 -21.43
CA GLN A 188 -5.02 6.71 -22.84
C GLN A 188 -4.60 5.32 -23.35
N SER A 189 -4.33 5.17 -24.64
CA SER A 189 -4.23 3.85 -25.29
C SER A 189 -2.80 3.37 -25.48
N ALA A 190 -2.63 2.04 -25.54
CA ALA A 190 -1.37 1.40 -25.89
C ALA A 190 -0.20 1.74 -24.94
N ASN A 191 -0.46 1.83 -23.64
CA ASN A 191 0.59 1.94 -22.63
C ASN A 191 0.94 0.57 -22.05
N SER A 192 2.20 0.38 -21.67
CA SER A 192 2.63 -0.79 -20.90
C SER A 192 3.04 -0.38 -19.48
N TYR A 193 2.60 -1.14 -18.50
CA TYR A 193 2.95 -1.00 -17.08
C TYR A 193 3.59 -2.30 -16.62
N GLU A 194 4.86 -2.23 -16.22
CA GLU A 194 5.70 -3.39 -15.93
C GLU A 194 6.39 -3.28 -14.56
N ASP A 195 6.93 -4.42 -14.08
CA ASP A 195 7.85 -4.50 -12.94
C ASP A 195 7.33 -4.01 -11.56
N GLY A 196 6.04 -4.15 -11.27
CA GLY A 196 5.48 -3.74 -9.97
C GLY A 196 4.94 -2.31 -9.96
N PHE A 197 4.75 -1.68 -11.12
CA PHE A 197 4.27 -0.30 -11.20
C PHE A 197 2.86 -0.16 -10.61
N CYS A 198 2.67 0.86 -9.77
CA CYS A 198 1.44 1.03 -8.98
C CYS A 198 0.60 2.21 -9.47
N ILE A 199 -0.69 2.02 -9.64
CA ILE A 199 -1.62 3.06 -10.09
C ILE A 199 -2.82 3.15 -9.14
N HIS A 200 -2.93 4.23 -8.39
CA HIS A 200 -4.06 4.50 -7.51
C HIS A 200 -4.75 5.81 -7.87
N GLY A 201 -6.06 5.75 -8.10
CA GLY A 201 -6.93 6.91 -8.21
C GLY A 201 -8.11 6.81 -7.26
N GLU A 202 -8.19 7.68 -6.27
CA GLU A 202 -9.26 7.66 -5.26
C GLU A 202 -10.64 7.90 -5.90
N GLN A 203 -10.74 8.80 -6.89
CA GLN A 203 -11.99 9.03 -7.64
C GLN A 203 -12.19 8.07 -8.83
N GLY A 204 -11.27 7.13 -9.04
CA GLY A 204 -11.34 6.15 -10.12
C GLY A 204 -10.13 6.12 -11.03
N VAL A 205 -10.12 5.08 -11.87
CA VAL A 205 -9.11 4.89 -12.91
C VAL A 205 -9.83 4.79 -14.23
N LYS A 206 -9.45 5.63 -15.19
CA LYS A 206 -9.97 5.56 -16.57
C LYS A 206 -8.91 4.91 -17.43
N VAL A 207 -9.30 3.87 -18.14
CA VAL A 207 -8.42 3.10 -19.00
C VAL A 207 -9.05 3.04 -20.38
N SER A 208 -8.34 3.56 -21.38
CA SER A 208 -8.72 3.38 -22.77
C SER A 208 -8.40 1.94 -23.24
N THR A 209 -8.06 1.74 -24.51
CA THR A 209 -7.82 0.40 -25.08
C THR A 209 -6.34 0.06 -25.24
N LYS A 210 -6.03 -1.25 -25.26
CA LYS A 210 -4.72 -1.85 -25.56
C LYS A 210 -3.63 -1.54 -24.54
N ASN A 211 -3.99 -1.22 -23.30
CA ASN A 211 -3.00 -1.13 -22.24
C ASN A 211 -2.63 -2.54 -21.75
N ILE A 212 -1.39 -2.70 -21.30
CA ILE A 212 -0.84 -3.98 -20.83
C ILE A 212 -0.35 -3.78 -19.39
N PHE A 213 -0.79 -4.63 -18.47
CA PHE A 213 -0.47 -4.56 -17.04
C PHE A 213 0.30 -5.82 -16.62
N THR A 214 1.59 -5.88 -16.93
CA THR A 214 2.44 -7.02 -16.59
C THR A 214 3.02 -6.82 -15.18
N ASP A 215 2.54 -7.54 -14.18
CA ASP A 215 3.00 -7.37 -12.79
C ASP A 215 2.75 -5.94 -12.25
N ALA A 216 1.69 -5.26 -12.70
CA ALA A 216 1.29 -3.95 -12.21
C ALA A 216 0.19 -4.06 -11.15
N HIS A 217 0.06 -3.02 -10.31
CA HIS A 217 -1.00 -2.91 -9.32
C HIS A 217 -1.92 -1.74 -9.68
N VAL A 218 -3.23 -1.96 -9.71
CA VAL A 218 -4.23 -0.91 -9.98
C VAL A 218 -5.25 -0.91 -8.85
N SER A 219 -5.47 0.24 -8.21
CA SER A 219 -6.52 0.38 -7.20
C SER A 219 -7.29 1.67 -7.28
N MET A 220 -8.47 1.63 -6.69
CA MET A 220 -9.41 2.74 -6.55
C MET A 220 -10.31 2.49 -5.35
N ALA A 221 -10.97 3.54 -4.87
CA ALA A 221 -11.83 3.47 -3.69
C ALA A 221 -13.01 2.51 -3.87
N GLU A 222 -13.61 2.51 -5.07
CA GLU A 222 -14.75 1.67 -5.42
C GLU A 222 -14.53 1.07 -6.80
N TYR A 223 -14.75 -0.22 -6.95
CA TYR A 223 -14.59 -0.94 -8.21
C TYR A 223 -15.43 -0.35 -9.37
N LEU A 224 -16.56 0.29 -9.06
CA LEU A 224 -17.43 0.94 -10.04
C LEU A 224 -16.81 2.19 -10.70
N ASN A 225 -15.74 2.73 -10.13
CA ASN A 225 -15.06 3.91 -10.65
C ASN A 225 -14.04 3.57 -11.77
N LEU A 226 -13.95 2.30 -12.18
CA LEU A 226 -13.21 1.88 -13.37
C LEU A 226 -13.98 2.31 -14.62
N GLN A 227 -13.39 3.19 -15.43
CA GLN A 227 -14.01 3.74 -16.66
C GLN A 227 -13.28 3.25 -17.91
N GLY A 228 -14.04 2.99 -18.98
CA GLY A 228 -13.52 2.57 -20.27
C GLY A 228 -13.43 3.71 -21.30
N PRO A 229 -13.04 3.39 -22.55
CA PRO A 229 -12.98 4.37 -23.63
C PRO A 229 -14.37 4.93 -23.97
N GLY A 230 -14.54 6.25 -23.89
CA GLY A 230 -15.77 6.94 -24.28
C GLY A 230 -16.87 7.00 -23.21
N ASP A 231 -16.57 6.59 -21.97
CA ASP A 231 -17.50 6.71 -20.85
C ASP A 231 -17.47 8.11 -20.24
N ASP A 232 -18.52 8.88 -20.48
CA ASP A 232 -18.81 10.17 -19.85
C ASP A 232 -19.98 10.09 -18.85
N THR A 233 -20.50 8.88 -18.58
CA THR A 233 -21.67 8.66 -17.71
C THR A 233 -21.47 7.56 -16.66
N GLU A 234 -22.21 7.68 -15.55
CA GLU A 234 -22.20 6.76 -14.40
C GLU A 234 -22.64 5.34 -14.83
N LYS A 235 -21.70 4.38 -14.78
CA LYS A 235 -21.92 3.00 -15.26
C LYS A 235 -22.80 2.20 -14.31
N LYS A 236 -23.56 1.26 -14.89
CA LYS A 236 -24.28 0.22 -14.13
C LYS A 236 -23.32 -0.92 -13.79
N PRO A 237 -23.62 -1.70 -12.73
CA PRO A 237 -22.89 -2.92 -12.43
C PRO A 237 -22.90 -3.92 -13.61
N GLY A 238 -21.77 -4.06 -14.31
CA GLY A 238 -21.58 -5.01 -15.42
C GLY A 238 -20.79 -4.45 -16.61
N ASP A 239 -20.83 -3.14 -16.86
CA ASP A 239 -20.21 -2.50 -18.04
C ASP A 239 -18.66 -2.40 -17.97
N TYR A 240 -18.06 -2.79 -16.85
CA TYR A 240 -16.62 -2.82 -16.63
C TYR A 240 -15.96 -4.12 -17.11
N LEU A 241 -16.73 -5.17 -17.39
CA LEU A 241 -16.16 -6.44 -17.89
C LEU A 241 -15.50 -6.25 -19.27
N GLU A 242 -16.09 -5.41 -20.13
CA GLU A 242 -15.54 -5.10 -21.45
C GLU A 242 -14.20 -4.37 -21.35
N VAL A 243 -13.95 -3.61 -20.29
CA VAL A 243 -12.68 -2.88 -20.09
C VAL A 243 -11.52 -3.87 -19.89
N TYR A 244 -11.76 -5.02 -19.27
CA TYR A 244 -10.76 -6.08 -19.14
C TYR A 244 -10.47 -6.77 -20.47
N ASP A 245 -11.47 -6.94 -21.34
CA ASP A 245 -11.26 -7.58 -22.64
C ASP A 245 -10.37 -6.72 -23.57
N TYR A 246 -10.38 -5.40 -23.40
CA TYR A 246 -9.56 -4.47 -24.18
C TYR A 246 -8.16 -4.22 -23.59
N ASN A 247 -7.88 -4.66 -22.36
CA ASN A 247 -6.64 -4.37 -21.65
C ASN A 247 -6.06 -5.64 -21.02
N THR A 248 -4.84 -6.01 -21.41
CA THR A 248 -4.21 -7.27 -21.00
C THR A 248 -3.84 -7.23 -19.51
N ASP A 249 -4.21 -8.28 -18.78
CA ASP A 249 -3.90 -8.52 -17.36
C ASP A 249 -4.43 -7.47 -16.35
N LEU A 250 -5.29 -6.54 -16.79
CA LEU A 250 -5.94 -5.57 -15.90
C LEU A 250 -6.84 -6.27 -14.85
N ASP A 251 -7.46 -7.38 -15.20
CA ASP A 251 -8.29 -8.20 -14.30
C ASP A 251 -7.51 -8.79 -13.12
N LYS A 252 -6.21 -9.02 -13.30
CA LYS A 252 -5.30 -9.52 -12.26
C LYS A 252 -4.64 -8.40 -11.46
N ALA A 253 -4.42 -7.26 -12.11
CA ALA A 253 -3.78 -6.09 -11.51
C ALA A 253 -4.75 -5.28 -10.62
N HIS A 254 -6.05 -5.34 -10.91
CA HIS A 254 -7.07 -4.48 -10.28
C HIS A 254 -7.59 -5.02 -8.94
N PHE A 255 -7.63 -4.16 -7.91
CA PHE A 255 -8.32 -4.39 -6.64
C PHE A 255 -8.93 -3.12 -6.03
N GLU A 256 -9.94 -3.31 -5.17
CA GLU A 256 -10.63 -2.21 -4.47
C GLU A 256 -9.96 -1.89 -3.14
N GLN A 257 -9.54 -0.64 -2.96
CA GLN A 257 -9.00 -0.12 -1.70
C GLN A 257 -8.97 1.42 -1.75
N SER A 258 -9.64 2.06 -0.79
CA SER A 258 -9.56 3.52 -0.58
C SER A 258 -8.32 3.86 0.25
N TYR A 259 -7.67 4.96 -0.13
CA TYR A 259 -6.57 5.58 0.62
C TYR A 259 -6.84 7.07 0.90
N HIS A 260 -8.10 7.51 0.81
CA HIS A 260 -8.52 8.91 0.93
C HIS A 260 -7.87 9.63 2.11
N ASP A 261 -7.99 9.07 3.32
CA ASP A 261 -7.51 9.70 4.54
C ASP A 261 -5.98 9.77 4.58
N SER A 262 -5.31 8.69 4.14
CA SER A 262 -3.85 8.60 4.12
C SER A 262 -3.24 9.58 3.10
N LEU A 263 -3.79 9.61 1.88
CA LEU A 263 -3.37 10.54 0.84
C LEU A 263 -3.68 11.99 1.22
N THR A 264 -4.86 12.26 1.78
CA THR A 264 -5.22 13.60 2.26
C THR A 264 -4.27 14.08 3.35
N ALA A 265 -3.97 13.23 4.34
CA ALA A 265 -2.99 13.55 5.37
C ALA A 265 -1.59 13.81 4.81
N TYR A 266 -1.17 13.00 3.83
CA TYR A 266 0.10 13.17 3.13
C TYR A 266 0.17 14.53 2.40
N PHE A 267 -0.82 14.85 1.57
CA PHE A 267 -0.86 16.12 0.83
C PHE A 267 -0.89 17.32 1.77
N ASN A 268 -1.67 17.27 2.86
CA ASN A 268 -1.70 18.35 3.86
C ASN A 268 -0.35 18.53 4.57
N THR A 269 0.32 17.41 4.91
CA THR A 269 1.64 17.44 5.55
C THR A 269 2.70 18.02 4.63
N MET A 270 2.69 17.61 3.35
CA MET A 270 3.64 18.12 2.36
C MET A 270 3.38 19.58 2.01
N GLU A 271 2.12 20.01 1.90
CA GLU A 271 1.77 21.43 1.76
C GLU A 271 2.37 22.26 2.89
N ALA A 272 2.20 21.82 4.15
CA ALA A 272 2.79 22.47 5.30
C ALA A 272 4.34 22.47 5.28
N LYS A 273 4.97 21.37 4.88
CA LYS A 273 6.44 21.27 4.73
C LYS A 273 6.95 22.23 3.65
N ILE A 274 6.30 22.29 2.49
CA ILE A 274 6.67 23.20 1.39
C ILE A 274 6.54 24.65 1.85
N THR A 275 5.43 25.02 2.51
CA THR A 275 5.25 26.39 3.05
C THR A 275 6.32 26.74 4.09
N ALA A 276 6.64 25.81 4.99
CA ALA A 276 7.67 26.02 6.01
C ALA A 276 9.06 26.19 5.38
N PHE A 277 9.41 25.35 4.39
CA PHE A 277 10.66 25.43 3.66
C PHE A 277 10.75 26.72 2.83
N ALA A 278 9.65 27.15 2.22
CA ALA A 278 9.59 28.40 1.48
C ALA A 278 9.83 29.62 2.38
N ALA A 279 9.38 29.57 3.64
CA ALA A 279 9.59 30.63 4.61
C ALA A 279 11.01 30.64 5.20
N ASN A 280 11.59 29.46 5.46
CA ASN A 280 12.93 29.30 6.05
C ASN A 280 13.67 28.12 5.40
N PRO A 281 14.33 28.31 4.25
CA PRO A 281 15.03 27.23 3.56
C PRO A 281 16.30 26.83 4.30
N THR A 282 16.49 25.52 4.48
CA THR A 282 17.63 24.94 5.19
C THR A 282 18.25 23.79 4.40
N ALA A 283 19.57 23.62 4.49
CA ALA A 283 20.31 22.57 3.78
C ALA A 283 19.98 21.12 4.21
N THR A 284 19.27 20.92 5.33
CA THR A 284 18.97 19.60 5.92
C THR A 284 17.48 19.23 5.82
N SER A 285 16.79 19.68 4.76
CA SER A 285 15.36 19.45 4.56
C SER A 285 15.10 18.13 3.84
N ASP A 286 14.06 17.39 4.24
CA ASP A 286 13.56 16.20 3.54
C ASP A 286 13.11 16.47 2.09
N LEU A 287 12.95 17.74 1.71
CA LEU A 287 12.59 18.16 0.35
C LEU A 287 13.80 18.25 -0.60
N ILE A 288 14.99 17.93 -0.10
CA ILE A 288 16.24 17.91 -0.86
C ILE A 288 16.68 16.44 -0.96
N PRO A 289 16.94 15.92 -2.18
CA PRO A 289 17.46 14.58 -2.34
C PRO A 289 18.74 14.37 -1.54
N ASP A 290 18.89 13.21 -0.89
CA ASP A 290 20.09 12.87 -0.11
C ASP A 290 21.36 12.85 -0.98
N SER A 291 21.20 12.65 -2.29
CA SER A 291 22.27 12.71 -3.29
C SER A 291 22.84 14.12 -3.48
N LEU A 292 22.08 15.18 -3.15
CA LEU A 292 22.47 16.56 -3.35
C LEU A 292 23.09 17.15 -2.08
N LYS A 293 24.38 17.48 -2.16
CA LYS A 293 25.11 18.12 -1.05
C LYS A 293 25.14 19.64 -1.23
N ILE A 294 24.41 20.35 -0.37
CA ILE A 294 24.45 21.81 -0.33
C ILE A 294 25.74 22.30 0.33
N ASN A 295 26.47 23.18 -0.36
CA ASN A 295 27.65 23.84 0.17
C ASN A 295 27.22 25.06 1.00
N THR A 296 27.24 24.90 2.32
CA THR A 296 26.84 25.95 3.27
C THR A 296 27.77 27.18 3.28
N ALA A 297 28.95 27.09 2.66
CA ALA A 297 29.85 28.23 2.47
C ALA A 297 29.46 29.15 1.30
N LYS A 298 28.52 28.74 0.43
CA LYS A 298 27.98 29.60 -0.65
C LYS A 298 26.80 30.41 -0.11
N GLY A 299 26.79 31.73 -0.31
CA GLY A 299 25.70 32.60 0.16
C GLY A 299 25.58 32.64 1.70
N THR A 300 24.36 32.84 2.22
CA THR A 300 24.10 32.76 3.67
C THR A 300 23.66 31.34 4.00
N ASN A 301 24.56 30.52 4.56
CA ASN A 301 24.32 29.11 4.90
C ASN A 301 23.89 28.22 3.70
N GLY A 302 24.41 28.46 2.50
CA GLY A 302 24.03 27.70 1.30
C GLY A 302 22.83 28.30 0.54
N VAL A 303 22.22 29.36 1.06
CA VAL A 303 21.05 30.02 0.46
C VAL A 303 21.47 31.26 -0.31
N ILE A 304 20.94 31.38 -1.53
CA ILE A 304 21.16 32.48 -2.45
C ILE A 304 19.79 32.97 -2.91
N ASP A 305 19.47 34.22 -2.60
CA ASP A 305 18.19 34.84 -2.94
C ASP A 305 18.34 35.78 -4.14
N PHE A 306 17.50 35.54 -5.15
CA PHE A 306 17.36 36.34 -6.34
C PHE A 306 15.97 37.00 -6.33
N SER A 307 15.92 38.27 -5.97
CA SER A 307 14.72 39.08 -6.16
C SER A 307 14.67 39.57 -7.61
N VAL A 308 13.69 39.11 -8.41
CA VAL A 308 13.54 39.59 -9.78
C VAL A 308 12.54 40.75 -9.81
N ALA A 309 13.05 41.95 -10.06
CA ALA A 309 12.25 43.14 -10.29
C ALA A 309 12.27 43.51 -11.79
N ASN A 310 11.16 43.27 -12.48
CA ASN A 310 10.79 43.81 -13.81
C ASN A 310 11.90 43.99 -14.88
N GLY A 311 12.08 42.99 -15.74
CA GLY A 311 12.64 43.11 -17.10
C GLY A 311 11.57 42.88 -18.18
N LYS A 312 10.93 43.93 -18.71
CA LYS A 312 9.85 43.77 -19.71
C LYS A 312 10.31 42.96 -20.94
N GLY A 313 9.80 41.74 -21.11
CA GLY A 313 9.86 41.01 -22.38
C GLY A 313 8.88 41.61 -23.39
N LYS A 314 9.13 41.39 -24.70
CA LYS A 314 8.42 42.05 -25.81
C LYS A 314 6.91 41.78 -25.90
N ASN A 315 6.37 40.89 -25.07
CA ASN A 315 4.95 40.50 -25.04
C ASN A 315 4.28 40.70 -23.66
N GLY A 316 4.92 41.39 -22.70
CA GLY A 316 4.38 41.53 -21.34
C GLY A 316 4.61 40.34 -20.41
N GLU A 317 5.30 39.29 -20.89
CA GLU A 317 5.89 38.23 -20.07
C GLU A 317 7.34 38.61 -19.70
N LEU A 318 7.66 38.53 -18.42
CA LEU A 318 9.03 38.66 -17.90
C LEU A 318 9.76 37.34 -18.16
N LEU A 319 10.39 37.20 -19.33
CA LEU A 319 11.21 36.04 -19.67
C LEU A 319 12.63 36.25 -19.11
N ILE A 320 12.98 35.53 -18.05
CA ILE A 320 14.31 35.63 -17.43
C ILE A 320 15.11 34.40 -17.83
N PRO A 321 16.08 34.52 -18.73
CA PRO A 321 16.92 33.39 -19.11
C PRO A 321 17.76 32.96 -17.91
N VAL A 322 17.70 31.67 -17.60
CA VAL A 322 18.46 31.07 -16.52
C VAL A 322 19.81 30.57 -17.03
N VAL A 323 20.90 30.91 -16.33
CA VAL A 323 22.23 30.35 -16.65
C VAL A 323 22.89 29.78 -15.40
N THR A 324 23.41 28.55 -15.46
CA THR A 324 24.11 27.93 -14.35
C THR A 324 25.54 28.44 -14.22
N THR A 325 26.00 28.82 -13.02
CA THR A 325 27.40 29.21 -12.77
C THR A 325 27.99 28.55 -11.52
N GLU A 326 29.31 28.35 -11.52
CA GLU A 326 30.07 27.84 -10.35
C GLU A 326 30.41 28.97 -9.34
N GLU A 327 30.46 30.21 -9.82
CA GLU A 327 30.95 31.39 -9.10
C GLU A 327 29.82 32.30 -8.61
N SER A 328 30.06 32.99 -7.50
CA SER A 328 29.13 33.94 -6.88
C SER A 328 29.31 35.33 -7.49
N LEU A 329 28.23 35.85 -8.10
CA LEU A 329 27.96 37.26 -8.40
C LEU A 329 28.79 37.90 -9.53
N ASP A 330 28.17 38.02 -10.71
CA ASP A 330 28.53 38.96 -11.79
C ASP A 330 27.39 40.00 -11.91
N PRO A 331 27.65 41.33 -11.97
CA PRO A 331 26.66 42.42 -11.93
C PRO A 331 25.61 42.50 -13.05
N ASP A 332 25.51 41.54 -13.98
CA ASP A 332 24.51 41.59 -15.05
C ASP A 332 23.09 41.20 -14.56
N THR A 333 22.28 42.23 -14.25
CA THR A 333 20.92 42.12 -13.71
C THR A 333 19.85 41.60 -14.68
N THR A 334 20.24 41.17 -15.89
CA THR A 334 19.31 40.76 -16.95
C THR A 334 19.03 39.25 -17.02
N LYS A 335 19.76 38.43 -16.23
CA LYS A 335 19.61 36.96 -16.18
C LYS A 335 19.62 36.46 -14.74
N VAL A 336 18.81 35.45 -14.42
CA VAL A 336 18.89 34.73 -13.13
C VAL A 336 19.98 33.67 -13.26
N ARG A 337 21.02 33.78 -12.43
CA ARG A 337 22.17 32.85 -12.46
C ARG A 337 22.02 31.84 -11.34
N LEU A 338 21.59 30.62 -11.66
CA LEU A 338 21.46 29.57 -10.64
C LEU A 338 22.83 29.01 -10.28
N VAL A 339 23.10 28.91 -8.99
CA VAL A 339 24.37 28.43 -8.46
C VAL A 339 24.24 26.97 -8.07
N LYS A 340 25.20 26.17 -8.52
CA LYS A 340 25.28 24.75 -8.15
C LYS A 340 25.64 24.55 -6.68
N ASN A 341 25.15 23.44 -6.13
CA ASN A 341 25.27 23.01 -4.74
C ASN A 341 24.76 24.07 -3.76
N ALA A 342 23.74 24.83 -4.15
CA ALA A 342 23.14 25.89 -3.36
C ALA A 342 21.60 25.84 -3.48
N ILE A 343 20.94 26.44 -2.48
CA ILE A 343 19.51 26.71 -2.51
C ILE A 343 19.32 28.07 -3.16
N ASN A 344 18.76 28.06 -4.37
CA ASN A 344 18.47 29.25 -5.15
C ASN A 344 17.01 29.61 -4.94
N ILE A 345 16.76 30.76 -4.31
CA ILE A 345 15.42 31.32 -4.17
C ILE A 345 15.22 32.32 -5.30
N VAL A 346 14.14 32.20 -6.06
CA VAL A 346 13.78 33.16 -7.10
C VAL A 346 12.38 33.67 -6.83
N THR A 347 12.28 34.96 -6.52
CA THR A 347 10.99 35.59 -6.18
C THR A 347 10.50 36.52 -7.32
N CYS A 348 9.33 36.22 -7.89
CA CYS A 348 8.62 37.06 -8.84
C CYS A 348 7.66 38.03 -8.13
N THR A 349 7.66 39.29 -8.58
CA THR A 349 6.73 40.34 -8.13
C THR A 349 5.78 40.75 -9.27
N LYS A 350 4.50 41.04 -8.97
CA LYS A 350 3.35 41.16 -9.92
C LYS A 350 3.65 41.72 -11.32
N GLY A 351 3.37 40.90 -12.35
CA GLY A 351 3.18 41.32 -13.74
C GLY A 351 3.77 40.30 -14.73
N SER A 352 3.11 39.13 -14.84
CA SER A 352 3.60 37.91 -15.53
C SER A 352 4.89 37.34 -14.94
N ASN A 353 4.72 36.21 -14.24
CA ASN A 353 5.60 35.69 -13.20
C ASN A 353 6.22 34.33 -13.62
N THR A 354 6.73 34.21 -14.84
CA THR A 354 7.24 32.92 -15.36
C THR A 354 8.77 32.94 -15.48
N ILE A 355 9.45 32.02 -14.81
CA ILE A 355 10.87 31.75 -15.04
C ILE A 355 10.98 30.80 -16.23
N GLN A 356 11.86 31.11 -17.17
CA GLN A 356 12.07 30.28 -18.35
C GLN A 356 13.48 29.72 -18.37
N LEU A 357 13.59 28.39 -18.48
CA LEU A 357 14.86 27.74 -18.79
C LEU A 357 15.06 27.77 -20.30
N ASP A 358 16.20 28.31 -20.75
CA ASP A 358 16.51 28.45 -22.17
C ASP A 358 16.66 27.09 -22.88
N LYS A 359 16.44 27.08 -24.20
CA LYS A 359 16.58 25.88 -25.04
C LYS A 359 17.95 25.21 -24.84
N ASN A 360 17.96 23.88 -24.78
CA ASN A 360 19.20 23.08 -24.62
C ASN A 360 20.03 23.41 -23.37
N THR A 361 19.41 23.97 -22.32
CA THR A 361 20.08 24.26 -21.05
C THR A 361 19.97 23.06 -20.11
N LYS A 362 21.10 22.51 -19.70
CA LYS A 362 21.19 21.50 -18.65
C LYS A 362 21.40 22.17 -17.29
N VAL A 363 20.43 22.01 -16.40
CA VAL A 363 20.50 22.45 -15.02
C VAL A 363 20.74 21.22 -14.15
N SER A 364 21.79 21.25 -13.33
CA SER A 364 22.08 20.14 -12.43
C SER A 364 22.59 20.60 -11.07
N ASP A 365 22.42 19.71 -10.09
CA ASP A 365 23.04 19.81 -8.76
C ASP A 365 22.61 21.08 -8.00
N LEU A 366 21.31 21.38 -7.94
CA LEU A 366 20.82 22.56 -7.22
C LEU A 366 19.39 22.41 -6.71
N VAL A 367 19.03 23.27 -5.75
CA VAL A 367 17.64 23.47 -5.33
C VAL A 367 17.15 24.80 -5.91
N LEU A 368 16.01 24.78 -6.57
CA LEU A 368 15.31 25.98 -7.05
C LEU A 368 13.97 26.10 -6.31
N LEU A 369 13.88 27.10 -5.46
CA LEU A 369 12.66 27.47 -4.74
C LEU A 369 12.10 28.76 -5.36
N THR A 370 10.84 28.75 -5.77
CA THR A 370 10.24 29.93 -6.42
C THR A 370 8.75 30.09 -6.12
N ASN A 371 8.24 31.32 -6.26
CA ASN A 371 6.80 31.61 -6.32
C ASN A 371 6.32 31.89 -7.76
N CYS A 372 7.20 31.69 -8.74
CA CYS A 372 6.96 31.89 -10.15
C CYS A 372 6.46 30.59 -10.81
N ASP A 373 5.76 30.73 -11.93
CA ASP A 373 5.56 29.63 -12.87
C ASP A 373 6.90 29.25 -13.50
N VAL A 374 7.17 27.96 -13.70
CA VAL A 374 8.43 27.48 -14.28
C VAL A 374 8.17 26.88 -15.64
N LYS A 375 8.78 27.44 -16.68
CA LYS A 375 8.65 26.99 -18.06
C LYS A 375 9.97 26.49 -18.60
N PHE A 376 10.04 25.23 -18.93
CA PHE A 376 11.14 24.66 -19.68
C PHE A 376 10.98 25.02 -21.16
N LEU A 377 12.09 25.11 -21.88
CA LEU A 377 12.08 25.17 -23.34
C LEU A 377 12.64 23.88 -23.91
N GLU A 378 12.36 23.66 -25.19
CA GLU A 378 12.79 22.50 -25.98
C GLU A 378 14.27 22.16 -25.73
N GLY A 379 14.53 20.89 -25.38
CA GLY A 379 15.88 20.35 -25.14
C GLY A 379 16.49 20.69 -23.79
N SER A 380 15.79 21.43 -22.90
CA SER A 380 16.30 21.69 -21.56
C SER A 380 16.22 20.45 -20.66
N SER A 381 17.15 20.34 -19.72
CA SER A 381 17.16 19.24 -18.75
C SER A 381 17.38 19.71 -17.31
N PHE A 382 16.80 18.98 -16.37
CA PHE A 382 16.98 19.24 -14.93
C PHE A 382 17.34 17.95 -14.20
N GLU A 383 18.53 17.87 -13.61
CA GLU A 383 19.07 16.62 -13.05
C GLU A 383 19.61 16.81 -11.63
N ASN A 384 19.42 15.80 -10.76
CA ASN A 384 20.00 15.76 -9.41
C ASN A 384 19.72 17.04 -8.60
N GLY A 385 18.45 17.33 -8.38
CA GLY A 385 18.04 18.61 -7.79
C GLY A 385 16.61 18.58 -7.26
N SER A 386 16.23 19.66 -6.59
CA SER A 386 14.86 19.88 -6.14
C SER A 386 14.30 21.14 -6.78
N LEU A 387 13.20 21.01 -7.52
CA LEU A 387 12.44 22.12 -8.07
C LEU A 387 11.14 22.27 -7.27
N ILE A 388 11.01 23.37 -6.54
CA ILE A 388 9.85 23.64 -5.68
C ILE A 388 9.22 24.97 -6.10
N THR A 389 7.99 24.92 -6.59
CA THR A 389 7.19 26.13 -6.85
C THR A 389 6.00 26.23 -5.91
N THR A 390 5.85 27.42 -5.32
CA THR A 390 4.69 27.84 -4.53
C THR A 390 3.64 28.55 -5.39
N SER A 391 3.82 28.58 -6.72
CA SER A 391 2.80 29.05 -7.63
C SER A 391 1.57 28.15 -7.55
N THR A 392 0.39 28.78 -7.48
CA THR A 392 -0.91 28.11 -7.48
C THR A 392 -1.61 28.27 -8.84
N THR A 393 -0.87 28.62 -9.90
CA THR A 393 -1.45 28.86 -11.22
C THR A 393 -1.99 27.56 -11.81
N LYS A 394 -3.22 27.62 -12.32
CA LYS A 394 -3.83 26.48 -13.02
C LYS A 394 -3.19 26.31 -14.40
N ASN A 395 -2.91 25.07 -14.79
CA ASN A 395 -2.25 24.62 -16.02
C ASN A 395 -0.76 24.95 -16.23
N THR A 396 -0.18 25.98 -15.60
CA THR A 396 1.16 26.50 -15.97
C THR A 396 2.17 26.62 -14.84
N SER A 397 1.88 26.12 -13.63
CA SER A 397 2.83 26.26 -12.51
C SER A 397 4.18 25.61 -12.83
N ILE A 398 4.16 24.45 -13.49
CA ILE A 398 5.32 23.90 -14.19
C ILE A 398 4.88 23.45 -15.58
N SER A 399 5.61 23.88 -16.61
CA SER A 399 5.35 23.51 -18.01
C SER A 399 6.62 23.04 -18.69
N ALA A 400 6.58 21.81 -19.22
CA ALA A 400 7.68 21.23 -19.97
C ALA A 400 7.25 20.86 -21.40
N PRO A 401 7.81 21.50 -22.45
CA PRO A 401 7.54 21.18 -23.84
C PRO A 401 8.31 19.94 -24.31
N ASN A 402 8.06 19.53 -25.56
CA ASN A 402 8.68 18.35 -26.15
C ASN A 402 10.21 18.37 -26.05
N GLY A 403 10.81 17.21 -25.81
CA GLY A 403 12.25 17.03 -25.70
C GLY A 403 12.86 17.61 -24.42
N THR A 404 12.05 17.84 -23.38
CA THR A 404 12.55 18.16 -22.04
C THR A 404 12.86 16.85 -21.32
N SER A 405 14.04 16.73 -20.71
CA SER A 405 14.42 15.56 -19.92
C SER A 405 14.63 15.91 -18.44
N ILE A 406 14.01 15.14 -17.53
CA ILE A 406 14.09 15.38 -16.09
C ILE A 406 14.73 14.18 -15.41
N GLY A 407 15.78 14.43 -14.65
CA GLY A 407 16.54 13.39 -13.98
C GLY A 407 17.54 12.68 -14.90
N SER A 408 18.30 11.76 -14.31
CA SER A 408 19.52 11.25 -14.93
C SER A 408 19.26 9.97 -15.72
N THR A 409 19.64 9.94 -16.99
CA THR A 409 19.46 8.76 -17.86
C THR A 409 20.17 7.50 -17.36
N GLY A 410 21.14 7.61 -16.44
CA GLY A 410 21.80 6.48 -15.78
C GLY A 410 21.14 6.02 -14.48
N TYR A 411 19.95 6.55 -14.14
CA TYR A 411 19.17 6.10 -12.98
C TYR A 411 18.78 4.63 -13.10
N CYS A 412 18.24 4.25 -14.27
CA CYS A 412 17.92 2.86 -14.60
C CYS A 412 19.19 2.12 -15.07
N GLY A 413 19.90 1.44 -14.17
CA GLY A 413 21.02 0.59 -14.56
C GLY A 413 20.57 -0.66 -15.34
N THR A 414 21.51 -1.38 -15.96
CA THR A 414 21.24 -2.62 -16.72
C THR A 414 20.62 -3.78 -15.91
N ASN A 415 20.42 -3.60 -14.60
CA ASN A 415 19.85 -4.59 -13.68
C ASN A 415 18.68 -4.05 -12.84
N GLY A 416 17.98 -2.99 -13.28
CA GLY A 416 16.79 -2.47 -12.57
C GLY A 416 17.07 -1.93 -11.16
N GLY A 417 18.27 -1.39 -10.95
CA GLY A 417 18.65 -0.72 -9.72
C GLY A 417 19.19 0.69 -10.00
N ASN A 418 19.06 1.57 -9.00
CA ASN A 418 19.56 2.94 -9.03
C ASN A 418 21.10 2.95 -9.13
N SER A 419 21.64 2.95 -10.35
CA SER A 419 23.10 2.87 -10.58
C SER A 419 23.83 4.18 -10.29
N ASP A 420 23.14 5.31 -10.40
CA ASP A 420 23.75 6.63 -10.23
C ASP A 420 23.41 7.31 -8.89
N GLY A 421 22.40 6.81 -8.16
CA GLY A 421 21.97 7.34 -6.87
C GLY A 421 21.35 8.74 -6.92
N ARG A 422 21.12 9.31 -8.11
CA ARG A 422 20.74 10.71 -8.30
C ARG A 422 19.25 10.87 -8.54
N GLU A 423 18.54 11.30 -7.51
CA GLU A 423 17.11 11.54 -7.57
C GLU A 423 16.81 13.00 -7.91
N THR A 424 15.68 13.22 -8.58
CA THR A 424 15.17 14.55 -8.87
C THR A 424 13.82 14.73 -8.24
N PHE A 425 13.67 15.75 -7.41
CA PHE A 425 12.39 16.08 -6.78
C PHE A 425 11.78 17.27 -7.52
N MET A 426 10.50 17.18 -7.83
CA MET A 426 9.75 18.27 -8.44
C MET A 426 8.42 18.42 -7.72
N MET A 427 8.18 19.59 -7.14
CA MET A 427 7.03 19.85 -6.28
C MET A 427 6.36 21.15 -6.71
N SER A 428 5.03 21.11 -6.86
CA SER A 428 4.22 22.27 -7.26
C SER A 428 2.97 22.39 -6.39
N MET A 429 2.64 23.61 -5.98
CA MET A 429 1.35 23.91 -5.34
C MET A 429 0.20 24.06 -6.35
N GLY A 430 0.50 24.24 -7.64
CA GLY A 430 -0.48 24.29 -8.73
C GLY A 430 -0.23 23.19 -9.76
N ASP A 431 -0.87 23.30 -10.92
CA ASP A 431 -0.88 22.21 -11.91
C ASP A 431 0.47 22.10 -12.66
N ILE A 432 0.78 20.87 -13.07
CA ILE A 432 1.97 20.55 -13.85
C ILE A 432 1.53 20.03 -15.20
N THR A 433 2.12 20.53 -16.29
CA THR A 433 1.82 20.08 -17.65
C THR A 433 3.09 19.63 -18.36
N PHE A 434 3.08 18.39 -18.84
CA PHE A 434 4.10 17.87 -19.74
C PHE A 434 3.55 17.84 -21.18
N ALA A 435 4.46 17.91 -22.14
CA ALA A 435 4.13 17.72 -23.55
C ALA A 435 4.53 16.32 -24.02
N SER A 436 4.16 15.99 -25.26
CA SER A 436 4.60 14.76 -25.94
C SER A 436 6.13 14.70 -26.01
N ASP A 437 6.73 13.52 -25.89
CA ASP A 437 8.19 13.31 -25.86
C ASP A 437 8.87 13.84 -24.59
N PHE A 438 8.22 13.69 -23.44
CA PHE A 438 8.83 13.96 -22.15
C PHE A 438 9.62 12.73 -21.69
N GLU A 439 10.85 12.96 -21.22
CA GLU A 439 11.68 11.90 -20.65
C GLU A 439 11.93 12.19 -19.16
N ALA A 440 11.76 11.19 -18.31
CA ALA A 440 12.03 11.32 -16.89
C ALA A 440 12.62 10.04 -16.27
N TYR A 441 13.68 10.26 -15.52
CA TYR A 441 14.46 9.19 -14.90
C TYR A 441 14.74 9.49 -13.43
N GLY A 442 14.25 8.65 -12.51
CA GLY A 442 14.43 8.89 -11.07
C GLY A 442 13.72 10.15 -10.56
N LEU A 443 12.51 10.42 -11.09
CA LEU A 443 11.73 11.61 -10.79
C LEU A 443 10.69 11.32 -9.72
N ASN A 444 10.76 12.07 -8.62
CA ASN A 444 9.70 12.16 -7.62
C ASN A 444 8.92 13.46 -7.84
N LEU A 445 7.74 13.33 -8.41
CA LEU A 445 6.87 14.43 -8.81
C LEU A 445 5.69 14.54 -7.85
N MET A 446 5.44 15.73 -7.33
CA MET A 446 4.30 16.02 -6.47
C MET A 446 3.58 17.30 -6.91
N SER A 447 2.26 17.24 -7.02
CA SER A 447 1.40 18.38 -7.33
C SER A 447 0.23 18.45 -6.35
N LEU A 448 -0.03 19.64 -5.79
CA LEU A 448 -1.30 19.91 -5.10
C LEU A 448 -2.44 20.25 -6.08
N GLY A 449 -2.13 20.35 -7.37
CA GLY A 449 -3.09 20.47 -8.46
C GLY A 449 -3.21 19.18 -9.27
N THR A 450 -3.64 19.34 -10.52
CA THR A 450 -3.71 18.27 -11.52
C THR A 450 -2.39 18.16 -12.27
N ILE A 451 -2.04 16.95 -12.71
CA ILE A 451 -0.90 16.70 -13.58
C ILE A 451 -1.42 16.29 -14.95
N HIS A 452 -1.15 17.13 -15.94
CA HIS A 452 -1.64 16.95 -17.30
C HIS A 452 -0.56 16.32 -18.20
N LYS A 453 -0.98 15.30 -18.96
CA LYS A 453 -0.32 14.77 -20.16
C LYS A 453 1.09 14.24 -19.91
N ILE A 454 1.23 13.30 -18.98
CA ILE A 454 2.46 12.53 -18.84
C ILE A 454 2.61 11.64 -20.08
N ALA A 455 3.62 11.93 -20.90
CA ALA A 455 3.86 11.27 -22.17
C ALA A 455 5.29 10.77 -22.27
N ALA A 456 5.49 9.46 -22.17
CA ALA A 456 6.77 8.82 -22.44
C ALA A 456 6.90 8.52 -23.94
N ASN A 457 8.12 8.66 -24.45
CA ASN A 457 8.55 7.76 -25.52
C ASN A 457 8.78 6.34 -24.98
N ALA A 458 8.74 5.32 -25.84
CA ALA A 458 8.86 3.89 -25.48
C ALA A 458 10.07 3.48 -24.61
N ASN A 459 11.04 4.38 -24.37
CA ASN A 459 12.15 4.16 -23.43
C ASN A 459 12.48 5.41 -22.59
N GLY A 460 11.56 6.39 -22.56
CA GLY A 460 11.78 7.72 -22.01
C GLY A 460 11.50 7.84 -20.52
N LEU A 461 10.84 6.86 -19.91
CA LEU A 461 10.48 6.89 -18.49
C LEU A 461 10.99 5.66 -17.76
N GLY A 462 11.56 5.88 -16.59
CA GLY A 462 11.90 4.81 -15.68
C GLY A 462 12.36 5.37 -14.34
N GLY A 463 11.88 4.84 -13.22
CA GLY A 463 12.21 5.47 -11.94
C GLY A 463 11.25 6.57 -11.54
N ILE A 464 9.98 6.53 -11.96
CA ILE A 464 9.07 7.67 -11.77
C ILE A 464 8.03 7.41 -10.69
N ASN A 465 7.88 8.38 -9.79
CA ASN A 465 6.83 8.40 -8.81
C ASN A 465 6.08 9.73 -8.90
N VAL A 466 4.77 9.66 -9.11
CA VAL A 466 3.95 10.83 -9.38
C VAL A 466 2.75 10.87 -8.44
N MET A 467 2.62 11.99 -7.73
CA MET A 467 1.55 12.21 -6.75
C MET A 467 0.79 13.48 -7.07
N ALA A 468 -0.52 13.38 -7.23
CA ALA A 468 -1.39 14.53 -7.49
C ALA A 468 -2.56 14.57 -6.51
N LYS A 469 -2.85 15.76 -5.97
CA LYS A 469 -4.10 15.99 -5.24
C LYS A 469 -5.29 16.09 -6.19
N GLY A 470 -5.06 16.59 -7.41
CA GLY A 470 -6.01 16.58 -8.52
C GLY A 470 -5.90 15.29 -9.33
N ASN A 471 -6.23 15.35 -10.63
CA ASN A 471 -6.15 14.19 -11.52
C ASN A 471 -4.73 13.96 -12.06
N ILE A 472 -4.47 12.77 -12.61
CA ILE A 472 -3.28 12.47 -13.40
C ILE A 472 -3.73 12.03 -14.79
N ASP A 473 -3.32 12.75 -15.83
CA ASP A 473 -3.60 12.39 -17.22
C ASP A 473 -2.35 11.81 -17.87
N VAL A 474 -2.42 10.58 -18.35
CA VAL A 474 -1.35 9.82 -19.01
C VAL A 474 -1.68 9.65 -20.48
N THR A 475 -0.78 10.01 -21.37
CA THR A 475 -1.02 9.91 -22.82
C THR A 475 -0.86 8.48 -23.34
N SER A 476 -0.92 8.30 -24.65
CA SER A 476 -0.83 7.00 -25.32
C SER A 476 0.62 6.62 -25.64
N GLN A 477 0.88 5.33 -25.89
CA GLN A 477 2.16 4.80 -26.40
C GLN A 477 3.35 5.03 -25.46
N SER A 478 3.11 4.93 -24.16
CA SER A 478 4.12 5.10 -23.12
C SER A 478 4.39 3.79 -22.40
N ASP A 479 5.66 3.55 -22.12
CA ASP A 479 6.12 2.38 -21.36
C ASP A 479 6.58 2.84 -19.98
N PHE A 480 6.05 2.21 -18.93
CA PHE A 480 6.31 2.54 -17.53
C PHE A 480 6.84 1.30 -16.83
N GLY A 481 8.06 1.39 -16.32
CA GLY A 481 8.71 0.31 -15.59
C GLY A 481 9.38 0.83 -14.32
N PHE A 482 9.49 -0.07 -13.35
CA PHE A 482 10.22 0.17 -12.10
C PHE A 482 11.73 0.11 -12.35
N CYS A 483 12.48 1.15 -11.97
CA CYS A 483 13.93 1.19 -12.19
C CYS A 483 14.79 1.23 -10.92
N GLY A 484 14.21 1.43 -9.74
CA GLY A 484 14.99 1.59 -8.54
C GLY A 484 14.16 1.97 -7.34
N GLU A 485 14.73 2.73 -6.40
CA GLU A 485 14.00 3.13 -5.21
C GLU A 485 12.90 4.13 -5.60
N GLY A 486 11.66 3.91 -5.17
CA GLY A 486 10.59 4.92 -5.27
C GLY A 486 10.73 5.98 -4.17
N ALA A 487 9.82 6.96 -4.15
CA ALA A 487 9.84 8.04 -3.15
C ALA A 487 10.00 7.52 -1.70
N PRO A 488 10.61 8.33 -0.82
CA PRO A 488 10.57 8.08 0.61
C PRO A 488 9.14 7.84 1.08
N GLU A 489 8.99 6.85 1.96
CA GLU A 489 7.74 6.21 2.36
C GLU A 489 6.53 7.15 2.37
N VAL A 490 5.69 7.06 1.35
CA VAL A 490 4.29 7.38 1.59
C VAL A 490 3.78 6.29 2.50
N ASP A 491 3.39 6.67 3.71
CA ASP A 491 2.75 5.81 4.70
C ASP A 491 1.34 5.39 4.21
N ILE A 492 1.30 4.66 3.10
CA ILE A 492 0.09 4.01 2.61
C ILE A 492 -0.15 2.83 3.55
N GLU A 493 -1.20 2.88 4.35
CA GLU A 493 -1.46 1.86 5.36
C GLU A 493 -1.35 0.44 4.77
N PRO A 494 -0.66 -0.48 5.45
CA PRO A 494 -0.56 -1.85 4.98
C PRO A 494 -1.95 -2.50 4.99
N PHE A 495 -2.24 -3.32 3.99
CA PHE A 495 -3.46 -4.11 4.03
C PHE A 495 -3.24 -5.35 4.91
N PHE A 496 -4.26 -5.69 5.68
CA PHE A 496 -4.26 -6.85 6.56
C PHE A 496 -4.98 -8.01 5.86
N ARG A 497 -4.31 -9.15 5.70
CA ARG A 497 -4.91 -10.35 5.15
C ARG A 497 -4.72 -11.55 6.06
N MET A 498 -5.74 -12.41 6.09
CA MET A 498 -5.63 -13.76 6.62
C MET A 498 -4.92 -14.63 5.59
N VAL A 499 -3.96 -15.44 6.03
CA VAL A 499 -3.05 -16.21 5.14
C VAL A 499 -2.94 -17.69 5.49
N GLY A 500 -3.45 -18.11 6.65
CA GLY A 500 -3.37 -19.49 7.12
C GLY A 500 -4.26 -19.77 8.30
#